data_AF-A0AAE4CZF0-F1
#
_entry.id   AF-A0AAE4CZF0-F1
#
_cell.length_a   1.000
_cell.length_b   1.000
_cell.length_c   1.000
_cell.angle_alpha   90.00
_cell.angle_beta   90.00
_cell.angle_gamma   90.00
#
_symmetry.space_group_name_H-M   'P 1'
#
loop_
_entity.id
_entity.type
_entity.pdbx_description
1 polymer ?
#
loop_
_entity_poly.entity_id
_entity_poly.type
_entity_poly.pdbx_seq_one_letter_code
_entity_poly.pdbx_strand_id
1 'polypeptide(L)' 'MSNDAIVQLVAVGAAVVGLIAFVTLVMVPVASAYERVWERIVASLLSLWVLAALMGVGALAGAAVIYYWPRLF' A
#
# COMPACT_ATOMS: atom_id res chain seq x y z
N MET A 1 -12.97 -11.21 21.68
CA MET A 1 -12.11 -10.29 20.93
C MET A 1 -12.90 -9.00 20.71
N SER A 2 -12.35 -7.82 21.01
CA SER A 2 -13.08 -6.55 20.78
C SER A 2 -13.07 -6.18 19.30
N ASN A 3 -14.06 -5.40 18.86
CA ASN A 3 -14.11 -4.89 17.48
C ASN A 3 -12.84 -4.09 17.13
N ASP A 4 -12.35 -3.27 18.07
CA ASP A 4 -11.12 -2.51 17.90
C ASP A 4 -9.90 -3.42 17.69
N ALA A 5 -9.80 -4.52 18.45
CA ALA A 5 -8.71 -5.48 18.30
C ALA A 5 -8.73 -6.17 16.93
N ILE A 6 -9.92 -6.47 16.41
CA ILE A 6 -10.08 -7.05 15.06
C ILE A 6 -9.65 -6.04 14.00
N VAL A 7 -10.10 -4.78 14.10
CA VAL A 7 -9.73 -3.72 13.16
C VAL A 7 -8.21 -3.50 13.16
N GLN A 8 -7.59 -3.44 14.34
CA GLN A 8 -6.14 -3.29 14.46
C GLN A 8 -5.39 -4.49 13.86
N LEU A 9 -5.85 -5.71 14.12
CA LEU A 9 -5.26 -6.92 13.55
C LEU A 9 -5.31 -6.90 12.02
N VAL A 10 -6.47 -6.57 11.44
CA VAL A 10 -6.63 -6.48 9.99
C VAL A 10 -5.77 -5.38 9.40
N ALA A 11 -5.74 -4.19 10.02
CA ALA A 11 -4.94 -3.06 9.55
C ALA A 11 -3.44 -3.37 9.54
N VAL A 12 -2.93 -3.92 10.65
CA VAL A 12 -1.51 -4.30 10.76
C VAL A 12 -1.19 -5.45 9.81
N GLY A 13 -2.04 -6.46 9.73
CA GLY A 13 -1.86 -7.59 8.81
C GLY A 13 -1.80 -7.16 7.35
N ALA A 14 -2.75 -6.33 6.91
CA ALA A 14 -2.77 -5.79 5.56
C ALA A 14 -1.54 -4.92 5.26
N ALA A 15 -1.12 -4.08 6.21
CA ALA A 15 0.07 -3.25 6.06
C ALA A 15 1.34 -4.10 5.90
N VAL A 16 1.52 -5.12 6.74
CA VAL A 16 2.69 -6.01 6.70
C VAL A 16 2.72 -6.81 5.41
N VAL A 17 1.61 -7.43 5.03
CA VAL A 17 1.52 -8.23 3.79
C VAL A 17 1.74 -7.35 2.57
N GLY A 18 1.13 -6.16 2.53
CA GLY A 18 1.33 -5.19 1.45
C GLY A 18 2.78 -4.73 1.34
N LEU A 19 3.44 -4.46 2.46
CA LEU A 19 4.86 -4.08 2.48
C LEU A 19 5.76 -5.23 2.01
N ILE A 20 5.51 -6.46 2.44
CA ILE A 20 6.25 -7.64 1.97
C ILE A 20 6.08 -7.80 0.45
N ALA A 21 4.85 -7.68 -0.06
CA ALA A 21 4.57 -7.76 -1.49
C ALA A 21 5.29 -6.65 -2.26
N PHE A 22 5.28 -5.41 -1.77
CA PHE A 22 5.99 -4.30 -2.40
C PHE A 22 7.51 -4.54 -2.43
N VAL A 23 8.09 -4.96 -1.32
CA VAL A 23 9.54 -5.21 -1.23
C VAL A 23 9.95 -6.32 -2.19
N THR A 24 9.25 -7.45 -2.15
CA THR A 24 9.61 -8.65 -2.91
C THR A 24 9.30 -8.56 -4.40
N LEU A 25 8.14 -8.00 -4.78
CA LEU A 25 7.69 -7.96 -6.17
C LEU A 25 8.15 -6.71 -6.92
N VAL A 26 8.50 -5.63 -6.21
CA VAL A 26 8.84 -4.33 -6.85
C VAL A 26 10.25 -3.89 -6.51
N MET A 27 10.63 -3.80 -5.23
CA MET A 27 11.94 -3.26 -4.86
C MET A 27 13.12 -4.20 -5.20
N VAL A 28 12.96 -5.50 -5.01
CA VAL A 28 13.97 -6.50 -5.40
C VAL A 28 14.32 -6.41 -6.90
N PRO A 29 13.36 -6.42 -7.85
CA PRO A 29 13.71 -6.28 -9.26
C PRO A 29 14.25 -4.90 -9.62
N VAL A 30 13.81 -3.82 -8.96
CA VAL A 30 14.41 -2.48 -9.15
C VAL A 30 15.91 -2.49 -8.81
N ALA A 31 16.29 -3.20 -7.75
CA ALA A 31 17.70 -3.31 -7.35
C ALA A 31 18.55 -4.18 -8.29
N SER A 32 17.95 -5.10 -9.06
CA SER A 32 18.69 -5.99 -9.97
C SER A 32 18.65 -5.56 -11.44
N ALA A 33 17.63 -4.80 -11.87
CA ALA A 33 17.40 -4.49 -13.28
C ALA A 33 18.30 -3.39 -13.85
N TYR A 34 18.77 -2.45 -13.03
CA TYR A 34 19.53 -1.29 -13.49
C TYR A 34 21.00 -1.38 -13.10
N GLU A 35 21.91 -1.05 -14.02
CA GLU A 35 23.35 -1.00 -13.75
C GLU A 35 23.76 0.28 -13.02
N ARG A 36 23.11 1.42 -13.34
CA ARG A 36 23.43 2.72 -12.76
C ARG A 36 22.66 2.96 -11.47
N VAL A 37 23.39 3.37 -10.42
CA VAL A 37 22.81 3.66 -9.10
C VAL A 37 21.73 4.75 -9.17
N TRP A 38 21.91 5.77 -10.03
CA TRP A 38 20.94 6.84 -10.18
C TRP A 38 19.59 6.35 -10.76
N GLU A 39 19.62 5.42 -11.71
CA GLU A 39 18.40 4.82 -12.28
C GLU A 39 17.63 4.02 -11.21
N ARG A 40 18.36 3.28 -10.35
CA ARG A 40 17.75 2.57 -9.22
C ARG A 40 17.04 3.52 -8.25
N ILE A 41 17.66 4.68 -7.94
CA ILE A 41 17.06 5.66 -7.03
C ILE A 41 15.76 6.21 -7.62
N VAL A 42 15.79 6.65 -8.88
CA VAL A 42 14.60 7.19 -9.55
C VAL A 42 13.49 6.13 -9.66
N ALA A 43 13.82 4.91 -10.06
CA ALA A 43 12.87 3.81 -10.14
C ALA A 43 12.27 3.46 -8.77
N SER A 44 13.07 3.50 -7.70
CA SER A 44 12.59 3.27 -6.33
C SER A 44 11.62 4.37 -5.89
N LEU A 45 11.95 5.64 -6.15
CA LEU A 45 11.08 6.77 -5.83
C LEU A 45 9.74 6.68 -6.57
N LEU A 46 9.75 6.36 -7.87
CA LEU A 46 8.53 6.15 -8.65
C LEU A 46 7.71 4.96 -8.13
N SER A 47 8.37 3.87 -7.73
CA SER A 47 7.71 2.71 -7.14
C SER A 47 7.01 3.06 -5.82
N LEU A 48 7.68 3.83 -4.95
CA LEU A 48 7.09 4.36 -3.71
C LEU A 48 5.92 5.30 -3.99
N TRP A 49 6.02 6.12 -5.05
CA TRP A 49 4.92 6.99 -5.47
C TRP A 49 3.68 6.18 -5.88
N VAL A 50 3.86 5.10 -6.64
CA VAL A 50 2.77 4.19 -7.02
C VAL A 50 2.16 3.51 -5.80
N LEU A 51 2.98 3.04 -4.85
CA LEU A 51 2.49 2.46 -3.60
C LEU A 51 1.64 3.46 -2.82
N ALA A 52 2.12 4.71 -2.68
CA ALA A 52 1.38 5.77 -2.01
C ALA A 52 0.05 6.09 -2.73
N ALA A 53 0.04 6.10 -4.05
CA ALA A 53 -1.17 6.30 -4.84
C ALA A 53 -2.18 5.17 -4.61
N LEU A 54 -1.75 3.91 -4.61
CA LEU A 54 -2.62 2.76 -4.35
C LEU A 54 -3.20 2.79 -2.92
N MET A 55 -2.36 3.13 -1.93
CA MET A 55 -2.83 3.35 -0.56
C MET A 55 -3.86 4.48 -0.47
N GLY A 56 -3.60 5.59 -1.16
CA GLY A 56 -4.52 6.74 -1.23
C GLY A 56 -5.87 6.36 -1.86
N VAL A 57 -5.86 5.64 -2.99
CA VAL A 57 -7.08 5.14 -3.63
C VAL A 57 -7.85 4.20 -2.71
N GLY A 58 -7.16 3.26 -2.04
CA GLY A 58 -7.79 2.37 -1.07
C GLY A 58 -8.42 3.11 0.10
N ALA A 59 -7.72 4.11 0.65
CA ALA A 59 -8.23 4.95 1.73
C ALA A 59 -9.45 5.77 1.28
N LEU A 60 -9.41 6.37 0.10
CA LEU A 60 -10.54 7.10 -0.49
C LEU A 60 -11.75 6.20 -0.74
N ALA A 61 -11.52 4.97 -1.24
CA ALA A 61 -12.59 3.99 -1.42
C ALA A 61 -13.21 3.59 -0.08
N GLY A 62 -12.40 3.31 0.95
CA GLY A 62 -12.89 3.03 2.29
C GLY A 62 -13.69 4.19 2.89
N ALA A 63 -13.17 5.42 2.76
CA ALA A 63 -13.87 6.63 3.19
C ALA A 63 -15.19 6.84 2.45
N ALA A 64 -15.22 6.57 1.14
CA ALA A 64 -16.43 6.62 0.34
C ALA A 64 -17.47 5.61 0.84
N VAL A 65 -17.08 4.37 1.16
CA VAL A 65 -17.99 3.38 1.73
C VAL A 65 -18.60 3.89 3.04
N ILE A 66 -17.78 4.37 3.98
CA ILE A 66 -18.26 4.89 5.27
C ILE A 66 -19.21 6.08 5.06
N TYR A 67 -18.89 6.97 4.12
CA TYR A 67 -19.70 8.14 3.83
C TYR A 67 -21.05 7.76 3.18
N TYR A 68 -21.05 6.91 2.17
CA TYR A 68 -22.26 6.60 1.41
C TYR A 68 -23.15 5.56 2.11
N TRP A 69 -22.61 4.73 3.00
CA TRP A 69 -23.38 3.69 3.69
C TRP A 69 -24.67 4.19 4.35
N PRO A 70 -24.66 5.16 5.28
CA PRO A 70 -25.88 5.66 5.94
C PRO A 70 -26.80 6.47 5.02
N ARG A 71 -26.37 6.78 3.79
CA ARG A 71 -27.17 7.51 2.79
C ARG A 71 -27.90 6.57 1.85
N LEU A 72 -27.36 5.37 1.65
CA LEU A 72 -27.85 4.37 0.70
C LEU A 72 -28.61 3.25 1.38
N PHE A 73 -28.34 3.00 2.67
CA PHE A 73 -28.96 1.97 3.52
C PHE A 73 -29.36 2.58 4.86
#